data_AF-A0A1F6JSJ3-F1
#
_entry.id   AF-A0A1F6JSJ3-F1
#
_cell.length_a   1.000
_cell.length_b   1.000
_cell.length_c   1.000
_cell.angle_alpha   90.00
_cell.angle_beta   90.00
_cell.angle_gamma   90.00
#
_symmetry.space_group_name_H-M   'P 1'
#
loop_
_entity.id
_entity.type
_entity.pdbx_description
1 polymer ?
#
loop_
_entity_poly.entity_id
_entity_poly.type
_entity_poly.pdbx_seq_one_letter_code
_entity_poly.pdbx_strand_id
1 'polypeptide(L)'
;MFVYLNLQIIFFVIPLIVLLGFFWKTLYSYKKIYLFSIIPTFVFGTPWDLLSVMTGLWHYNTSNTLGIWFFGNPSTGLPFEEVIIFNFLCPFFITTLVIIAWKYIKIYVR
;
A
#
# COMPACT_ATOMS: atom_id res chain seq x y z
N MET A 1 -5.91 -15.09 -15.17
CA MET A 1 -6.19 -13.63 -15.26
C MET A 1 -5.79 -13.01 -13.94
N PHE A 2 -4.92 -12.00 -13.91
CA PHE A 2 -4.38 -11.40 -12.68
C PHE A 2 -5.42 -10.50 -11.99
N VAL A 3 -6.53 -11.08 -11.53
CA VAL A 3 -7.65 -10.34 -10.94
C VAL A 3 -7.18 -9.51 -9.74
N TYR A 4 -6.32 -10.06 -8.87
CA TYR A 4 -5.81 -9.36 -7.70
C TYR A 4 -5.02 -8.10 -8.06
N LEU A 5 -4.04 -8.24 -8.95
CA LEU A 5 -3.24 -7.12 -9.45
C LEU A 5 -4.10 -6.04 -10.13
N ASN A 6 -5.06 -6.47 -10.97
CA ASN A 6 -5.96 -5.55 -11.65
C ASN A 6 -6.79 -4.72 -10.66
N LEU A 7 -7.32 -5.36 -9.62
CA LEU A 7 -8.06 -4.67 -8.56
C LEU A 7 -7.18 -3.66 -7.85
N GLN A 8 -5.95 -4.03 -7.49
CA GLN A 8 -5.05 -3.09 -6.83
C GLN A 8 -4.70 -1.88 -7.72
N ILE A 9 -4.49 -2.09 -9.01
CA ILE A 9 -4.24 -0.99 -9.95
C ILE A 9 -5.44 -0.05 -10.04
N ILE A 10 -6.65 -0.62 -10.18
CA ILE A 10 -7.89 0.16 -10.34
C ILE A 10 -8.23 0.94 -9.07
N PHE A 11 -8.05 0.35 -7.89
CA PHE A 11 -8.49 0.95 -6.62
C PHE A 11 -7.41 1.77 -5.92
N PHE A 12 -6.12 1.47 -6.11
CA PHE A 12 -5.03 2.21 -5.46
C PHE A 12 -4.23 3.03 -6.47
N VAL A 13 -3.66 2.41 -7.50
CA VAL A 13 -2.68 3.07 -8.38
C VAL A 13 -3.31 4.22 -9.17
N ILE A 14 -4.41 3.96 -9.89
CA ILE A 14 -5.07 4.96 -10.73
C ILE A 14 -5.56 6.14 -9.88
N PRO A 15 -6.35 5.95 -8.80
CA PRO A 15 -6.80 7.06 -7.97
C PRO A 15 -5.65 7.84 -7.34
N LEU A 16 -4.61 7.15 -6.88
CA LEU A 16 -3.43 7.79 -6.32
C LEU A 16 -2.71 8.67 -7.34
N ILE A 17 -2.49 8.20 -8.57
CA ILE A 17 -1.88 9.00 -9.64
C ILE A 17 -2.71 10.26 -9.91
N VAL A 18 -4.04 10.12 -10.00
CA VAL A 18 -4.95 11.26 -10.18
C VAL A 18 -4.80 12.26 -9.04
N LEU A 19 -4.88 11.80 -7.79
CA LEU A 19 -4.75 12.67 -6.61
C LEU A 19 -3.38 13.34 -6.52
N LEU A 20 -2.30 12.61 -6.83
CA LEU A 20 -0.96 13.17 -6.89
C LEU A 20 -0.89 14.26 -7.96
N GLY A 21 -1.42 14.03 -9.16
CA GLY A 21 -1.42 15.03 -10.24
C GLY A 21 -2.10 16.34 -9.84
N PHE A 22 -3.29 16.27 -9.22
CA PHE A 22 -4.04 17.46 -8.82
C PHE A 22 -3.49 18.16 -7.56
N PHE A 23 -2.95 17.40 -6.60
CA PHE A 23 -2.60 17.92 -5.28
C PHE A 23 -1.10 17.89 -4.96
N TRP A 24 -0.22 17.60 -5.95
CA TRP A 24 1.20 17.33 -5.72
C TRP A 24 1.89 18.35 -4.81
N LYS A 25 1.66 19.65 -5.02
CA LYS A 25 2.28 20.71 -4.21
C LYS A 25 1.90 20.61 -2.73
N THR A 26 0.61 20.38 -2.45
CA THR A 26 0.13 20.19 -1.08
C THR A 26 0.74 18.92 -0.50
N LEU A 27 0.67 17.81 -1.21
CA LEU A 27 1.12 16.50 -0.72
C LEU A 27 2.63 16.48 -0.45
N TYR A 28 3.42 17.14 -1.29
CA TYR A 28 4.88 17.23 -1.14
C TYR A 28 5.29 17.94 0.16
N SER A 29 4.52 18.93 0.63
CA SER A 29 4.74 19.59 1.92
C SER A 29 4.61 18.62 3.11
N TYR A 30 3.88 17.51 2.94
CA TYR A 30 3.64 16.50 3.96
C TYR A 30 4.48 15.22 3.77
N LYS A 31 5.57 15.27 3.00
CA LYS A 31 6.45 14.11 2.73
C LYS A 31 6.90 13.32 3.97
N LYS A 32 7.08 14.00 5.10
CA LYS A 32 7.44 13.33 6.37
C LYS A 32 6.30 12.47 6.92
N ILE A 33 5.04 12.89 6.75
CA ILE A 33 3.87 12.11 7.20
C ILE A 33 3.79 10.79 6.44
N TYR A 34 4.07 10.80 5.13
CA TYR A 34 4.14 9.57 4.35
C TYR A 34 5.21 8.59 4.85
N LEU A 35 6.38 9.09 5.25
CA LEU A 35 7.39 8.22 5.86
C LEU A 35 6.88 7.63 7.18
N PHE A 36 6.25 8.44 8.03
CA PHE A 36 5.68 7.97 9.29
C PHE A 36 4.49 7.02 9.13
N SER A 37 3.78 7.04 8.00
CA SER A 37 2.72 6.06 7.74
C SER A 37 3.23 4.78 7.09
N ILE A 38 4.19 4.87 6.17
CA ILE A 38 4.71 3.71 5.42
C ILE A 38 5.69 2.89 6.26
N ILE A 39 6.60 3.54 7.00
CA ILE A 39 7.65 2.83 7.76
C ILE A 39 7.04 1.83 8.76
N PRO A 40 6.04 2.19 9.60
CA PRO A 40 5.44 1.22 10.51
C PRO A 40 4.79 0.04 9.79
N THR A 41 4.16 0.24 8.63
CA THR A 41 3.60 -0.86 7.82
C THR A 41 4.70 -1.82 7.38
N PHE A 42 5.86 -1.32 6.97
CA PHE A 42 6.99 -2.18 6.61
C PHE A 42 7.66 -2.84 7.82
N VAL A 43 7.77 -2.15 8.95
CA VAL A 43 8.47 -2.65 10.15
C VAL A 43 7.62 -3.66 10.91
N PHE A 44 6.29 -3.50 10.91
CA PHE A 44 5.39 -4.36 11.68
C PHE A 44 4.49 -5.22 10.78
N GLY A 45 3.90 -4.64 9.74
CA GLY A 45 3.00 -5.34 8.82
C GLY A 45 3.71 -6.43 8.03
N THR A 46 4.80 -6.10 7.33
CA THR A 46 5.54 -7.09 6.53
C THR A 46 6.04 -8.28 7.36
N PRO A 47 6.65 -8.12 8.57
CA PRO A 47 6.99 -9.26 9.40
C PRO A 47 5.78 -10.05 9.90
N TRP A 48 4.68 -9.38 10.23
CA TRP A 48 3.45 -10.05 10.62
C TRP A 48 2.89 -10.93 9.50
N ASP A 49 2.83 -10.41 8.27
CA ASP A 49 2.37 -11.16 7.10
C ASP A 49 3.28 -12.35 6.81
N LEU A 50 4.60 -12.13 6.90
CA LEU A 50 5.59 -13.19 6.69
C LEU A 50 5.42 -14.31 7.72
N LEU A 51 5.30 -13.97 9.00
CA LEU A 51 5.07 -14.94 10.07
C LEU A 51 3.75 -15.69 9.87
N SER A 52 2.70 -14.99 9.43
CA SER A 52 1.40 -15.59 9.16
C SER A 52 1.48 -16.63 8.04
N VAL A 53 2.26 -16.37 6.98
CA VAL A 53 2.50 -17.35 5.91
C VAL A 53 3.34 -18.51 6.40
N MET A 54 4.46 -18.23 7.09
CA MET A 54 5.39 -19.26 7.56
C MET A 54 4.76 -20.22 8.57
N THR A 55 3.81 -19.75 9.37
CA THR A 55 3.08 -20.56 10.36
C THR A 55 1.83 -21.24 9.78
N GLY A 56 1.49 -20.97 8.52
CA GLY A 56 0.30 -21.51 7.87
C GLY A 56 -1.02 -20.90 8.35
N LEU A 57 -0.98 -19.75 9.04
CA LEU A 57 -2.19 -18.98 9.38
C LEU A 57 -2.88 -18.42 8.12
N TRP A 58 -2.09 -18.11 7.09
CA TRP A 58 -2.57 -17.55 5.84
C TRP A 58 -1.73 -18.04 4.65
N HIS A 59 -2.32 -18.10 3.45
CA HIS A 59 -1.62 -18.46 2.23
C HIS A 59 -2.07 -17.60 1.04
N TYR A 60 -1.14 -17.31 0.12
CA TYR A 60 -1.44 -16.61 -1.12
C TYR A 60 -1.77 -17.61 -2.23
N ASN A 61 -2.80 -17.31 -3.02
CA ASN A 61 -3.09 -18.09 -4.22
C ASN A 61 -2.07 -17.76 -5.32
N THR A 62 -1.13 -18.68 -5.54
CA THR A 62 -0.02 -18.57 -6.48
C THR A 62 -0.46 -18.43 -7.93
N SER A 63 -1.67 -18.86 -8.30
CA SER A 63 -2.19 -18.73 -9.67
C SER A 63 -2.48 -17.28 -10.06
N ASN A 64 -2.56 -16.38 -9.09
CA ASN A 64 -2.97 -14.99 -9.28
C ASN A 64 -1.83 -13.98 -9.03
N THR A 65 -0.61 -14.45 -8.76
CA THR A 65 0.56 -13.60 -8.52
C THR A 65 1.47 -13.56 -9.75
N LEU A 66 2.29 -12.52 -9.85
CA LEU A 66 3.30 -12.30 -10.88
C LEU A 66 4.45 -13.33 -10.83
N GLY A 67 4.43 -14.24 -9.85
CA GLY A 67 5.47 -15.26 -9.66
C GLY A 67 6.75 -14.73 -9.01
N ILE A 68 6.78 -13.46 -8.60
CA ILE A 68 7.91 -12.82 -7.91
C ILE A 68 7.63 -12.87 -6.41
N TRP A 69 8.57 -13.41 -5.64
CA TRP A 69 8.44 -13.60 -4.19
C TRP A 69 9.59 -12.93 -3.45
N PHE A 70 9.26 -12.23 -2.38
CA PHE A 70 10.19 -11.69 -1.41
C PHE A 70 10.33 -12.64 -0.22
N PHE A 71 11.52 -12.66 0.38
CA PHE A 71 11.82 -13.38 1.62
C PHE A 71 11.61 -14.90 1.57
N GLY A 72 11.54 -15.52 0.39
CA GLY A 72 11.41 -16.97 0.25
C GLY A 72 10.74 -17.41 -1.04
N ASN A 73 9.88 -18.42 -0.90
CA ASN A 73 9.14 -19.04 -2.00
C ASN A 73 7.62 -18.95 -1.73
N PRO A 74 6.74 -19.45 -2.60
CA PRO A 74 5.29 -19.32 -2.41
C PRO A 74 4.74 -19.85 -1.08
N SER A 75 5.44 -20.76 -0.43
CA SER A 75 5.03 -21.36 0.84
C SER A 75 5.56 -20.64 2.08
N THR A 76 6.56 -19.76 1.92
CA THR A 76 7.25 -19.11 3.06
C THR A 76 7.48 -17.61 2.89
N GLY A 77 7.26 -17.08 1.70
CA GLY A 77 7.53 -15.70 1.33
C GLY A 77 6.25 -14.93 1.00
N LEU A 78 6.45 -13.67 0.65
CA LEU A 78 5.37 -12.75 0.29
C LEU A 78 5.45 -12.43 -1.20
N PRO A 79 4.32 -12.42 -1.92
CA PRO A 79 4.33 -12.05 -3.33
C PRO A 79 4.66 -10.56 -3.48
N PHE A 80 5.28 -10.19 -4.60
CA PHE A 80 5.69 -8.82 -4.89
C PHE A 80 4.54 -7.80 -4.73
N GLU A 81 3.36 -8.19 -5.17
CA GLU A 81 2.14 -7.38 -5.11
C GLU A 81 1.75 -7.06 -3.66
N GLU A 82 1.98 -7.95 -2.72
CA GLU A 82 1.68 -7.66 -1.32
C GLU A 82 2.66 -6.65 -0.76
N VAL A 83 3.96 -6.87 -0.96
CA VAL A 83 5.00 -6.04 -0.36
C VAL A 83 5.01 -4.63 -0.96
N ILE A 84 4.85 -4.52 -2.28
CA ILE A 84 4.98 -3.24 -2.98
C ILE A 84 3.63 -2.59 -3.25
N ILE A 85 2.60 -3.35 -3.59
CA ILE A 85 1.32 -2.74 -3.94
C ILE A 85 0.46 -2.59 -2.70
N PHE A 86 0.36 -3.60 -1.85
CA PHE A 86 -0.41 -3.47 -0.62
C PHE A 86 0.35 -2.69 0.46
N ASN A 87 1.50 -3.16 0.93
CA ASN A 87 2.20 -2.59 2.08
C ASN A 87 2.82 -1.20 1.82
N PHE A 88 3.04 -0.81 0.57
CA PHE A 88 3.45 0.56 0.24
C PHE A 88 2.30 1.41 -0.30
N LEU A 89 1.57 0.98 -1.35
CA LEU A 89 0.58 1.86 -1.97
C LEU A 89 -0.67 2.06 -1.13
N CYS A 90 -1.09 1.08 -0.31
CA CYS A 90 -2.25 1.25 0.57
C CYS A 90 -2.04 2.36 1.62
N PRO A 91 -0.99 2.33 2.48
CA PRO A 91 -0.76 3.41 3.43
C PRO A 91 -0.47 4.74 2.72
N PHE A 92 0.20 4.71 1.57
CA PHE A 92 0.43 5.91 0.78
C PHE A 92 -0.89 6.54 0.31
N PHE A 93 -1.78 5.76 -0.27
CA PHE A 93 -3.10 6.19 -0.71
C PHE A 93 -3.98 6.71 0.43
N ILE A 94 -4.07 5.98 1.55
CA ILE A 94 -4.87 6.42 2.71
C ILE A 94 -4.31 7.75 3.24
N THR A 95 -2.98 7.87 3.35
CA THR A 95 -2.34 9.10 3.81
C THR A 95 -2.63 10.27 2.87
N THR A 96 -2.61 10.04 1.55
CA THR A 96 -3.01 11.04 0.54
C THR A 96 -4.43 11.52 0.78
N LEU A 97 -5.39 10.60 0.93
CA LEU A 97 -6.79 10.93 1.18
C LEU A 97 -6.95 11.75 2.47
N VAL A 98 -6.29 11.34 3.55
CA VAL A 98 -6.35 12.05 4.85
C VAL A 98 -5.78 13.46 4.75
N ILE A 99 -4.64 13.66 4.09
CA ILE A 99 -4.04 14.99 3.91
C ILE A 99 -4.97 15.91 3.10
N ILE A 100 -5.56 15.38 2.02
CA ILE A 100 -6.47 16.14 1.17
C ILE A 100 -7.74 16.49 1.95
N ALA A 101 -8.37 15.52 2.61
CA ALA A 101 -9.56 15.75 3.44
C ALA A 101 -9.28 16.80 4.53
N TRP A 102 -8.14 16.69 5.22
CA TRP A 102 -7.72 17.65 6.24
C TRP A 102 -7.54 19.07 5.70
N LYS A 103 -6.97 19.21 4.50
CA LYS A 103 -6.85 20.51 3.83
C LYS A 103 -8.22 21.15 3.64
N TYR A 104 -9.22 20.39 3.18
CA TYR A 104 -10.56 20.91 2.95
C TYR A 104 -11.31 21.20 4.25
N ILE A 105 -11.22 20.34 5.26
CA ILE A 105 -11.85 20.58 6.57
C ILE A 105 -11.31 21.88 7.20
N LYS A 106 -9.99 22.11 7.14
CA LYS A 106 -9.37 23.33 7.67
C LYS A 106 -9.85 24.62 7.02
N ILE A 107 -10.36 24.57 5.79
CA ILE A 107 -10.92 25.73 5.10
C ILE A 107 -12.27 26.13 5.72
N TYR A 108 -13.07 25.16 6.18
CA TYR A 108 -14.41 25.41 6.72
C TYR A 108 -14.44 25.75 8.22
N VAL A 109 -13.37 25.43 8.95
CA VAL A 109 -13.27 25.68 10.41
C VAL A 109 -12.55 27.01 10.72
N ARG A 110 -12.11 27.74 9.70
CA ARG A 110 -11.55 29.09 9.82
C ARG A 110 -12.58 30.14 9.41
#